data_AF-A0A951TQQ9-F1
#
_entry.id   AF-A0A951TQQ9-F1
#
_cell.length_a   1.000
_cell.length_b   1.000
_cell.length_c   1.000
_cell.angle_alpha   90.00
_cell.angle_beta   90.00
_cell.angle_gamma   90.00
#
_symmetry.space_group_name_H-M   'P 1'
#
loop_
_entity.id
_entity.type
_entity.pdbx_description
1 polymer ?
#
loop_
_entity_poly.entity_id
_entity_poly.type
_entity_poly.pdbx_seq_one_letter_code
_entity_poly.pdbx_strand_id
1 'polypeptide(L)'
;MALALAGFSGITIAFVRQPGRLTPLESYRLSLLFGTTFGAMFLGLLPVGLPLLGLGEDAAWRVSSAAMAVVSVGFVGSWLGPTLRFMRETPEVFHRWILGSIAVVHLVNAGVQAASAAGVFGGRRGGVYVWGILWFLLHGAQQFARILFIRPRETDAVPARESPPEGQHFRY
;
A
#
# COMPACT_ATOMS: atom_id res chain seq x y z
N MET A 1 -18.73 -2.61 5.09
CA MET A 1 -18.37 -3.12 6.44
C MET A 1 -17.87 -4.55 6.41
N ALA A 2 -18.60 -5.52 5.86
CA ALA A 2 -18.14 -6.92 5.74
C ALA A 2 -16.78 -7.08 5.01
N LEU A 3 -16.55 -6.31 3.92
CA LEU A 3 -15.28 -6.34 3.18
C LEU A 3 -14.09 -5.81 4.00
N ALA A 4 -14.32 -4.80 4.85
CA ALA A 4 -13.29 -4.23 5.72
C ALA A 4 -12.94 -5.20 6.87
N LEU A 5 -13.94 -5.89 7.43
CA LEU A 5 -13.74 -6.95 8.42
C LEU A 5 -13.01 -8.16 7.84
N ALA A 6 -13.30 -8.54 6.59
CA ALA A 6 -12.59 -9.60 5.88
C ALA A 6 -11.11 -9.23 5.59
N GLY A 7 -10.84 -7.97 5.21
CA GLY A 7 -9.47 -7.48 5.03
C GLY A 7 -8.67 -7.44 6.33
N PHE A 8 -9.28 -6.96 7.42
CA PHE A 8 -8.63 -6.89 8.73
C PHE A 8 -8.36 -8.27 9.34
N SER A 9 -9.30 -9.22 9.18
CA SER A 9 -9.12 -10.62 9.62
C SER A 9 -8.02 -11.33 8.83
N GLY A 10 -7.89 -11.06 7.53
CA GLY A 10 -6.78 -11.59 6.72
C GLY A 10 -5.40 -11.13 7.21
N ILE A 11 -5.29 -9.86 7.62
CA ILE A 11 -4.06 -9.31 8.21
C ILE A 11 -3.75 -9.99 9.55
N THR A 12 -4.74 -10.12 10.45
CA THR A 12 -4.53 -10.77 11.76
C THR A 12 -4.13 -12.24 11.61
N ILE A 13 -4.73 -12.98 10.67
CA ILE A 13 -4.36 -14.37 10.38
C ILE A 13 -2.92 -14.47 9.84
N ALA A 14 -2.49 -13.53 8.99
CA ALA A 14 -1.12 -13.49 8.48
C ALA A 14 -0.10 -13.28 9.62
N PHE A 15 -0.39 -12.39 10.57
CA PHE A 15 0.47 -12.15 11.73
C PHE A 15 0.48 -13.31 12.74
N VAL A 16 -0.66 -13.98 12.96
CA VAL A 16 -0.75 -15.13 13.89
C VAL A 16 0.04 -16.35 13.39
N ARG A 17 0.22 -16.50 12.07
CA ARG A 17 0.92 -17.65 11.48
C ARG A 17 2.45 -17.55 11.48
N GLN A 18 3.04 -16.39 11.80
CA GLN A 18 4.49 -16.21 11.88
C GLN A 18 4.88 -15.50 13.18
N PRO A 19 4.97 -16.24 14.32
CA PRO A 19 5.53 -15.72 15.55
C PRO A 19 7.05 -15.54 15.40
N GLY A 20 7.48 -14.44 14.78
CA GLY A 20 8.88 -14.09 14.53
C GLY A 20 9.03 -12.62 14.11
N ARG A 21 10.27 -12.11 14.02
CA ARG A 21 10.52 -10.75 13.50
C ARG A 21 10.28 -10.74 11.99
N LEU A 22 9.41 -9.85 11.51
CA LEU A 22 9.21 -9.61 10.09
C LEU A 22 10.52 -9.26 9.41
N THR A 23 10.79 -9.86 8.25
CA THR A 23 11.90 -9.44 7.40
C THR A 23 11.68 -8.00 6.89
N PRO A 24 12.74 -7.29 6.47
CA PRO A 24 12.59 -5.95 5.89
C PRO A 24 11.66 -5.91 4.67
N LEU A 25 11.68 -6.96 3.83
CA LEU A 25 10.84 -7.07 2.64
C LEU A 25 9.36 -7.30 3.01
N GLU A 26 9.08 -8.15 3.99
CA GLU A 26 7.72 -8.36 4.51
C GLU A 26 7.17 -7.07 5.12
N SER A 27 7.98 -6.38 5.92
CA SER A 27 7.62 -5.09 6.53
C SER A 27 7.29 -4.04 5.47
N TYR A 28 8.08 -3.97 4.39
CA TYR A 28 7.81 -3.07 3.26
C TYR A 28 6.51 -3.41 2.54
N ARG A 29 6.25 -4.69 2.25
CA ARG A 29 5.00 -5.13 1.59
C ARG A 29 3.76 -4.87 2.44
N LEU A 30 3.84 -5.13 3.74
CA LEU A 30 2.78 -4.79 4.68
C LEU A 30 2.54 -3.28 4.71
N SER A 31 3.61 -2.49 4.71
CA SER A 31 3.48 -1.02 4.67
C SER A 31 2.81 -0.52 3.39
N LEU A 32 3.08 -1.13 2.22
CA LEU A 32 2.36 -0.84 0.97
C LEU A 32 0.88 -1.23 1.06
N LEU A 33 0.58 -2.40 1.61
CA LEU A 33 -0.80 -2.87 1.81
C LEU A 33 -1.56 -1.90 2.74
N PHE A 34 -0.98 -1.54 3.87
CA PHE A 34 -1.59 -0.60 4.81
C PHE A 34 -1.71 0.79 4.21
N GLY A 35 -0.67 1.30 3.53
CA GLY A 35 -0.71 2.61 2.89
C GLY A 35 -1.81 2.72 1.84
N THR A 36 -2.03 1.67 1.04
CA THR A 36 -3.10 1.66 0.04
C THR A 36 -4.49 1.50 0.65
N THR A 37 -4.66 0.59 1.61
CA THR A 37 -5.96 0.30 2.23
C THR A 37 -6.42 1.39 3.19
N PHE A 38 -5.55 1.88 4.08
CA PHE A 38 -5.86 3.04 4.91
C PHE A 38 -5.98 4.31 4.08
N GLY A 39 -5.14 4.49 3.06
CA GLY A 39 -5.28 5.58 2.10
C GLY A 39 -6.69 5.60 1.49
N ALA A 40 -7.15 4.47 0.94
CA ALA A 40 -8.52 4.35 0.41
C ALA A 40 -9.59 4.63 1.48
N MET A 41 -9.42 4.13 2.70
CA MET A 41 -10.37 4.33 3.79
C MET A 41 -10.51 5.80 4.18
N PHE A 42 -9.40 6.49 4.47
CA PHE A 42 -9.42 7.89 4.86
C PHE A 42 -9.90 8.79 3.73
N LEU A 43 -9.43 8.54 2.50
CA LEU A 43 -9.90 9.28 1.33
C LEU A 43 -11.41 9.05 1.13
N GLY A 44 -11.89 7.81 1.21
CA GLY A 44 -13.31 7.48 1.06
C GLY A 44 -14.24 8.23 2.03
N LEU A 45 -13.73 8.68 3.17
CA LEU A 45 -14.48 9.49 4.14
C LEU A 45 -14.54 10.98 3.77
N LEU A 46 -13.59 11.52 3.00
CA LEU A 46 -13.53 12.94 2.68
C LEU A 46 -14.81 13.50 2.02
N PRO A 47 -15.35 12.91 0.94
CA PRO A 47 -16.54 13.48 0.29
C PRO A 47 -17.79 13.43 1.18
N VAL A 48 -17.79 12.59 2.23
CA VAL A 48 -18.89 12.48 3.19
C VAL A 48 -18.66 13.39 4.41
N GLY A 49 -17.42 13.48 4.89
CA GLY A 49 -17.06 14.24 6.08
C GLY A 49 -16.96 15.74 5.85
N LEU A 50 -16.43 16.17 4.69
CA LEU A 50 -16.28 17.60 4.38
C LEU A 50 -17.62 18.36 4.37
N PRO A 51 -18.72 17.84 3.80
CA PRO A 51 -20.03 18.48 3.91
C PRO A 51 -20.53 18.65 5.35
N LEU A 52 -20.24 17.68 6.23
CA LEU A 52 -20.59 17.76 7.65
C LEU A 52 -19.82 18.87 8.39
N LEU A 53 -18.68 19.31 7.84
CA LEU A 53 -17.90 20.45 8.33
C LEU A 53 -18.34 21.79 7.69
N GLY A 54 -19.43 21.79 6.93
CA GLY A 54 -19.99 23.00 6.31
C GLY A 54 -19.41 23.34 4.94
N LEU A 55 -18.60 22.46 4.33
CA LEU A 55 -18.20 22.64 2.93
C LEU A 55 -19.40 22.36 2.00
N GLY A 56 -19.65 23.24 1.03
CA GLY A 56 -20.61 22.94 -0.04
C GLY A 56 -20.22 21.68 -0.80
N GLU A 57 -21.21 20.92 -1.27
CA GLU A 57 -20.99 19.62 -1.93
C GLU A 57 -19.96 19.70 -3.08
N ASP A 58 -20.06 20.73 -3.91
CA ASP A 58 -19.15 20.91 -5.05
C ASP A 58 -17.69 21.17 -4.59
N ALA A 59 -17.52 21.93 -3.51
CA ALA A 59 -16.21 22.16 -2.90
C ALA A 59 -15.67 20.90 -2.24
N ALA A 60 -16.51 20.12 -1.56
CA ALA A 60 -16.14 18.86 -0.93
C ALA A 60 -15.56 17.86 -1.95
N TRP A 61 -16.19 17.70 -3.11
CA TRP A 61 -15.67 16.84 -4.18
C TRP A 61 -14.32 17.32 -4.73
N ARG A 62 -14.17 18.63 -4.96
CA ARG A 62 -12.92 19.20 -5.46
C ARG A 62 -11.76 19.02 -4.48
N VAL A 63 -11.99 19.29 -3.20
CA VAL A 63 -11.00 19.11 -2.14
C VAL A 63 -10.65 17.64 -1.97
N SER A 64 -11.64 16.75 -2.01
CA SER A 64 -11.41 15.30 -1.95
C SER A 64 -10.54 14.82 -3.11
N SER A 65 -10.85 15.23 -4.35
CA SER A 65 -10.02 14.93 -5.53
C SER A 65 -8.62 15.52 -5.42
N ALA A 66 -8.45 16.75 -4.91
CA ALA A 66 -7.13 17.34 -4.70
C ALA A 66 -6.31 16.49 -3.70
N ALA A 67 -6.91 16.09 -2.58
CA ALA A 67 -6.27 15.21 -1.59
C ALA A 67 -5.88 13.86 -2.20
N MET A 68 -6.75 13.23 -2.98
CA MET A 68 -6.46 11.97 -3.69
C MET A 68 -5.28 12.12 -4.67
N ALA A 69 -5.20 13.24 -5.39
CA ALA A 69 -4.08 13.52 -6.30
C ALA A 69 -2.75 13.62 -5.53
N VAL A 70 -2.73 14.40 -4.44
CA VAL A 70 -1.55 14.56 -3.58
C VAL A 70 -1.13 13.21 -2.98
N VAL A 71 -2.07 12.43 -2.46
CA VAL A 71 -1.77 11.11 -1.89
C VAL A 71 -1.25 10.16 -2.97
N SER A 72 -1.81 10.16 -4.19
CA SER A 72 -1.33 9.30 -5.28
C SER A 72 0.11 9.61 -5.68
N VAL A 73 0.47 10.90 -5.82
CA VAL A 73 1.84 11.33 -6.13
C VAL A 73 2.78 11.04 -4.96
N GLY A 74 2.38 11.40 -3.74
CA GLY A 74 3.15 11.15 -2.53
C GLY A 74 3.40 9.67 -2.28
N PHE A 75 2.43 8.81 -2.60
CA PHE A 75 2.59 7.36 -2.57
C PHE A 75 3.67 6.89 -3.54
N VAL A 76 3.62 7.28 -4.82
CA VAL A 76 4.67 6.91 -5.79
C VAL A 76 6.04 7.42 -5.34
N GLY A 77 6.13 8.68 -4.91
CA GLY A 77 7.39 9.30 -4.48
C GLY A 77 8.00 8.64 -3.25
N SER A 78 7.20 8.35 -2.23
CA SER A 78 7.67 7.72 -0.98
C SER A 78 8.13 6.27 -1.18
N TRP A 79 7.50 5.54 -2.10
CA TRP A 79 7.79 4.12 -2.30
C TRP A 79 8.79 3.84 -3.42
N LEU A 80 9.09 4.80 -4.32
CA LEU A 80 10.01 4.57 -5.43
C LEU A 80 11.40 4.13 -4.97
N GLY A 81 12.01 4.84 -4.02
CA GLY A 81 13.34 4.52 -3.49
C GLY A 81 13.42 3.12 -2.87
N PRO A 82 12.57 2.79 -1.88
CA PRO A 82 12.52 1.45 -1.30
C PRO A 82 12.24 0.35 -2.34
N THR A 83 11.34 0.60 -3.29
CA THR A 83 11.01 -0.36 -4.37
C THR A 83 12.23 -0.64 -5.24
N LEU A 84 12.94 0.40 -5.68
CA LEU A 84 14.15 0.25 -6.49
C LEU A 84 15.27 -0.48 -5.72
N ARG A 85 15.39 -0.23 -4.41
CA ARG A 85 16.34 -0.95 -3.55
C ARG A 85 16.01 -2.45 -3.49
N PHE A 86 14.79 -2.80 -3.10
CA PHE A 86 14.39 -4.22 -2.98
C PHE A 86 14.35 -4.95 -4.33
N MET A 87 14.07 -4.24 -5.42
CA MET A 87 14.16 -4.81 -6.78
C MET A 87 15.60 -5.19 -7.17
N ARG A 88 16.61 -4.48 -6.63
CA ARG A 88 18.03 -4.84 -6.82
C ARG A 88 18.46 -5.99 -5.90
N GLU A 89 17.99 -5.97 -4.65
CA GLU A 89 18.35 -6.98 -3.64
C GLU A 89 17.66 -8.34 -3.86
N THR A 90 16.41 -8.34 -4.36
CA THR A 90 15.55 -9.54 -4.49
C THR A 90 14.79 -9.55 -5.82
N PRO A 91 15.48 -9.53 -6.98
CA PRO A 91 14.88 -9.31 -8.30
C PRO A 91 13.81 -10.35 -8.68
N GLU A 92 13.93 -11.60 -8.23
CA GLU A 92 12.99 -12.69 -8.48
C GLU A 92 11.57 -12.43 -7.95
N VAL A 93 11.45 -11.51 -6.99
CA VAL A 93 10.18 -11.19 -6.33
C VAL A 93 9.46 -10.01 -6.99
N PHE A 94 10.11 -9.35 -7.96
CA PHE A 94 9.65 -8.12 -8.59
C PHE A 94 9.56 -8.27 -10.10
N HIS A 95 8.37 -8.03 -10.66
CA HIS A 95 8.21 -7.93 -12.10
C HIS A 95 8.16 -6.46 -12.54
N ARG A 96 9.19 -6.00 -13.24
CA ARG A 96 9.35 -4.59 -13.67
C ARG A 96 8.14 -4.01 -14.39
N TRP A 97 7.46 -4.81 -15.21
CA TRP A 97 6.28 -4.38 -15.96
C TRP A 97 5.09 -4.11 -15.04
N ILE A 98 4.87 -4.98 -14.06
CA ILE A 98 3.81 -4.80 -13.06
C ILE A 98 4.10 -3.54 -12.23
N LEU A 99 5.32 -3.37 -11.74
CA LEU A 99 5.69 -2.17 -10.98
C LEU A 99 5.55 -0.89 -11.79
N GLY A 100 6.03 -0.90 -13.04
CA GLY A 100 5.89 0.21 -13.97
C GLY A 100 4.43 0.55 -14.21
N SER A 101 3.57 -0.45 -14.44
CA SER A 101 2.13 -0.23 -14.61
C SER A 101 1.48 0.36 -13.37
N ILE A 102 1.83 -0.09 -12.16
CA ILE A 102 1.30 0.45 -10.91
C ILE A 102 1.68 1.92 -10.78
N ALA A 103 2.95 2.27 -11.00
CA ALA A 103 3.41 3.65 -10.93
C ALA A 103 2.69 4.53 -11.96
N VAL A 104 2.59 4.07 -13.21
CA VAL A 104 1.89 4.79 -14.28
C VAL A 104 0.41 5.00 -13.93
N VAL A 105 -0.30 3.98 -13.45
CA VAL A 105 -1.72 4.12 -13.12
C VAL A 105 -1.93 5.05 -11.91
N HIS A 106 -1.01 5.08 -10.93
CA HIS A 106 -1.05 6.10 -9.86
C HIS A 106 -0.86 7.51 -10.40
N LEU A 107 0.07 7.72 -11.34
CA LEU A 107 0.31 9.04 -11.94
C LEU A 107 -0.87 9.47 -12.83
N VAL A 108 -1.46 8.55 -13.59
CA VAL A 108 -2.68 8.81 -14.36
C VAL A 108 -3.84 9.14 -13.42
N ASN A 109 -4.02 8.37 -12.35
CA ASN A 109 -5.02 8.67 -11.33
C ASN A 109 -4.79 10.07 -10.73
N ALA A 110 -3.55 10.41 -10.36
CA ALA A 110 -3.22 11.74 -9.87
C ALA A 110 -3.61 12.85 -10.85
N GLY A 111 -3.27 12.70 -12.14
CA GLY A 111 -3.62 13.67 -13.18
C GLY A 111 -5.14 13.83 -13.35
N VAL A 112 -5.87 12.72 -13.40
CA VAL A 112 -7.34 12.73 -13.51
C VAL A 112 -7.98 13.39 -12.27
N GLN A 113 -7.46 13.12 -11.07
CA GLN A 113 -7.98 13.72 -9.84
C GLN A 113 -7.63 15.21 -9.73
N ALA A 114 -6.44 15.63 -10.17
CA ALA A 114 -6.09 17.04 -10.26
C ALA A 114 -7.01 17.81 -11.23
N ALA A 115 -7.31 17.22 -12.40
CA ALA A 115 -8.29 17.77 -13.34
C ALA A 115 -9.71 17.84 -12.73
N SER A 116 -10.11 16.83 -11.95
CA SER A 116 -11.37 16.84 -11.17
C SER A 116 -11.40 17.98 -10.14
N ALA A 117 -10.32 18.19 -9.41
CA ALA A 117 -10.18 19.29 -8.45
C ALA A 117 -10.23 20.68 -9.12
N ALA A 118 -9.65 20.80 -10.32
CA ALA A 118 -9.73 22.00 -11.16
C ALA A 118 -11.13 22.23 -11.75
N GLY A 119 -12.03 21.25 -11.64
CA GLY A 119 -13.43 21.35 -12.02
C GLY A 119 -13.77 20.83 -13.40
N VAL A 120 -12.80 20.25 -14.13
CA VAL A 120 -12.91 19.80 -15.53
C VAL A 120 -14.09 18.85 -15.78
N PHE A 121 -14.42 17.99 -14.82
CA PHE A 121 -15.43 16.93 -15.00
C PHE A 121 -16.86 17.33 -14.57
N GLY A 122 -17.09 18.57 -14.10
CA GLY A 122 -18.44 19.05 -13.72
C GLY A 122 -19.21 18.07 -12.83
N GLY A 123 -20.44 17.69 -13.22
CA GLY A 123 -21.28 16.76 -12.48
C GLY A 123 -20.78 15.30 -12.39
N ARG A 124 -19.69 14.93 -13.09
CA ARG A 124 -19.13 13.56 -13.08
C ARG A 124 -18.01 13.35 -12.06
N ARG A 125 -17.72 14.34 -11.22
CA ARG A 125 -16.63 14.30 -10.21
C ARG A 125 -16.74 13.13 -9.24
N GLY A 126 -17.96 12.77 -8.81
CA GLY A 126 -18.18 11.63 -7.93
C GLY A 126 -17.66 10.32 -8.53
N GLY A 127 -17.98 10.04 -9.79
CA GLY A 127 -17.48 8.84 -10.49
C GLY A 127 -15.97 8.82 -10.66
N VAL A 128 -15.38 9.98 -10.99
CA VAL A 128 -13.92 10.14 -11.06
C VAL A 128 -13.26 9.86 -9.71
N TYR A 129 -13.83 10.38 -8.63
CA TYR A 129 -13.32 10.14 -7.29
C TYR A 129 -13.36 8.66 -6.89
N VAL A 130 -14.51 8.01 -7.14
CA VAL A 130 -14.71 6.58 -6.85
C VAL A 130 -13.72 5.72 -7.64
N TRP A 131 -13.42 6.05 -8.89
CA TRP A 131 -12.37 5.38 -9.66
C TRP A 131 -11.01 5.39 -8.94
N GLY A 132 -10.63 6.54 -8.36
CA GLY A 132 -9.39 6.65 -7.58
C GLY A 132 -9.39 5.74 -6.35
N ILE A 133 -10.51 5.69 -5.61
CA ILE A 133 -10.66 4.78 -4.47
C ILE A 133 -10.54 3.31 -4.90
N LEU A 134 -11.23 2.93 -5.99
CA LEU A 134 -11.19 1.57 -6.53
C LEU A 134 -9.76 1.18 -6.95
N TRP A 135 -8.99 2.11 -7.51
CA TRP A 135 -7.59 1.87 -7.83
C TRP A 135 -6.75 1.59 -6.57
N PHE A 136 -6.89 2.39 -5.51
CA PHE A 136 -6.19 2.13 -4.25
C PHE A 136 -6.57 0.76 -3.65
N LEU A 137 -7.84 0.39 -3.71
CA LEU A 137 -8.32 -0.90 -3.23
C LEU A 137 -7.79 -2.06 -4.08
N LEU A 138 -7.79 -1.94 -5.41
CA LEU A 138 -7.23 -2.93 -6.32
C LEU A 138 -5.73 -3.12 -6.06
N HIS A 139 -4.99 -2.03 -5.89
CA HIS A 139 -3.57 -2.09 -5.57
C HIS A 139 -3.35 -2.76 -4.20
N GLY A 140 -4.17 -2.44 -3.18
CA GLY A 140 -4.14 -3.12 -1.88
C GLY A 140 -4.41 -4.62 -2.00
N ALA A 141 -5.44 -5.03 -2.75
CA ALA A 141 -5.75 -6.44 -3.00
C ALA A 141 -4.58 -7.17 -3.69
N GLN A 142 -3.92 -6.51 -4.64
CA GLN A 142 -2.73 -7.05 -5.30
C GLN A 142 -1.56 -7.21 -4.31
N GLN A 143 -1.30 -6.25 -3.41
CA GLN A 143 -0.26 -6.42 -2.38
C GLN A 143 -0.59 -7.55 -1.41
N PHE A 144 -1.85 -7.68 -1.01
CA PHE A 144 -2.31 -8.80 -0.20
C PHE A 144 -2.05 -10.15 -0.90
N ALA A 145 -2.42 -10.28 -2.18
CA ALA A 145 -2.13 -11.47 -2.96
C ALA A 145 -0.62 -11.75 -3.05
N ARG A 146 0.23 -10.73 -3.24
CA ARG A 146 1.69 -10.90 -3.25
C ARG A 146 2.23 -11.40 -1.91
N ILE A 147 1.69 -10.95 -0.78
CA ILE A 147 2.08 -11.43 0.55
C ILE A 147 1.71 -12.91 0.71
N LEU A 148 0.52 -13.33 0.26
CA LEU A 148 0.07 -14.70 0.39
C LEU A 148 0.80 -15.69 -0.53
N PHE A 149 1.02 -15.30 -1.78
CA PHE A 149 1.45 -16.24 -2.83
C PHE A 149 2.92 -16.10 -3.24
N ILE A 150 3.61 -15.01 -2.91
CA ILE A 150 5.00 -14.79 -3.30
C ILE A 150 5.87 -14.74 -2.04
N ARG A 151 6.49 -15.87 -1.67
CA ARG A 151 7.42 -15.94 -0.53
C ARG A 151 8.87 -15.78 -0.98
N PRO A 152 9.73 -15.11 -0.21
CA PRO A 152 11.17 -15.19 -0.37
C PRO A 152 11.63 -16.65 -0.21
N ARG A 153 12.68 -17.08 -0.92
CA ARG A 153 13.27 -18.41 -0.71
C ARG A 153 13.91 -18.46 0.67
N GLU A 154 13.79 -19.60 1.36
CA GLU A 154 14.34 -19.84 2.70
C GLU A 154 15.87 -19.69 2.79
N THR A 155 16.57 -19.65 1.67
CA THR A 155 18.03 -19.58 1.60
C THR A 155 18.64 -18.26 2.11
N ASP A 156 17.83 -17.21 2.31
CA ASP A 156 18.26 -15.94 2.90
C ASP A 156 18.03 -15.88 4.42
N ALA A 157 17.51 -16.96 5.03
CA ALA A 157 17.53 -17.08 6.47
C ALA A 157 19.00 -17.06 6.93
N VAL A 158 19.35 -16.05 7.72
CA VAL A 158 20.65 -15.95 8.39
C VAL A 158 20.98 -17.35 8.93
N PRO A 159 22.09 -17.99 8.49
CA PRO A 159 22.43 -19.32 8.95
C PRO A 159 22.36 -19.28 10.46
N ALA A 160 21.58 -20.19 11.03
CA ALA A 160 21.41 -20.31 12.47
C ALA A 160 22.82 -20.15 13.07
N ARG A 161 23.04 -19.08 13.85
CA ARG A 161 24.32 -18.87 14.53
C ARG A 161 24.66 -20.22 15.13
N GLU A 162 25.72 -20.86 14.63
CA GLU A 162 26.19 -22.11 15.17
C GLU A 162 26.30 -21.89 16.67
N SER A 163 25.50 -22.65 17.43
CA SER A 163 25.61 -22.68 18.87
C SER A 163 27.09 -22.85 19.17
N PRO A 164 27.72 -21.97 19.97
CA PRO A 164 29.12 -22.15 20.32
C PRO A 164 29.28 -23.59 20.85
N PRO A 165 30.32 -24.32 20.42
CA PRO A 165 30.47 -25.72 20.74
C PRO A 165 30.35 -25.92 22.26
N GLU A 166 29.38 -26.74 22.67
CA GLU A 166 29.24 -27.21 24.05
C GLU A 166 30.59 -27.82 24.46
N GLY A 167 31.37 -27.11 25.28
CA GLY A 167 32.66 -27.65 25.73
C GLY A 167 33.72 -26.67 26.22
N GLN A 168 33.58 -25.35 26.06
CA GLN A 168 34.51 -24.42 26.71
C GLN A 168 34.13 -24.17 28.18
N HIS A 169 34.29 -25.20 29.00
CA HIS A 169 34.42 -25.04 30.43
C HIS A 169 35.75 -24.34 30.72
N PHE A 170 35.69 -23.05 31.03
CA PHE A 170 36.81 -22.32 31.63
C PHE A 170 37.16 -23.00 32.96
N ARG A 171 38.29 -23.70 32.99
CA ARG A 171 38.96 -24.07 34.24
C ARG A 171 39.75 -22.85 34.70
N TYR A 172 39.30 -22.24 35.78
CA TYR A 172 40.07 -21.30 36.58
C TYR A 172 41.07 -22.07 37.46
#